data_AF-A0A9X5HFZ0-F1
#
_entry.id   AF-A0A9X5HFZ0-F1
#
_cell.length_a   1.000
_cell.length_b   1.000
_cell.length_c   1.000
_cell.angle_alpha   90.00
_cell.angle_beta   90.00
_cell.angle_gamma   90.00
#
_symmetry.space_group_name_H-M   'P 1'
#
loop_
_entity.id
_entity.type
_entity.pdbx_description
1 polymer ?
#
loop_
_entity_poly.entity_id
_entity_poly.type
_entity_poly.pdbx_seq_one_letter_code
_entity_poly.pdbx_strand_id
1 'polypeptide(L)'
;MHTDRTSTTRFAVPVDAALRAAGWQPGRWDIKQAEIWADTLRDHTSPAGHRHTVFPAAVEAWAEFGGLHIRPTGPGRQIAPTPLHIDPLHGLHLARTLGDLGRALDTEVCPLGAEPDTQALLAIDAQGRVYALDHTGDWYLGPDIDHALATLISGITPQRLTAG
;
A
#
# COMPACT_ATOMS: atom_id res chain seq x y z
N MET A 1 32.30 -29.89 -5.68
CA MET A 1 31.28 -29.33 -6.57
C MET A 1 30.40 -28.43 -5.74
N HIS A 2 30.49 -27.12 -5.97
CA HIS A 2 29.79 -26.08 -5.21
C HIS A 2 28.46 -25.81 -5.91
N THR A 3 27.36 -26.35 -5.38
CA THR A 3 26.03 -25.89 -5.77
C THR A 3 25.70 -24.65 -4.96
N ASP A 4 26.00 -23.51 -5.54
CA ASP A 4 25.42 -22.23 -5.17
C ASP A 4 23.91 -22.32 -5.41
N ARG A 5 23.15 -22.40 -4.31
CA ARG A 5 21.69 -22.41 -4.34
C ARG A 5 21.27 -21.07 -3.73
N THR A 6 21.47 -19.99 -4.47
CA THR A 6 20.86 -18.69 -4.15
C THR A 6 19.35 -18.87 -4.23
N SER A 7 18.73 -19.16 -3.09
CA SER A 7 17.30 -19.00 -2.91
C SER A 7 16.97 -17.54 -3.19
N THR A 8 16.48 -17.24 -4.39
CA THR A 8 16.06 -15.88 -4.76
C THR A 8 14.87 -15.50 -3.88
N THR A 9 15.09 -14.65 -2.88
CA THR A 9 14.05 -14.11 -2.03
C THR A 9 13.10 -13.24 -2.88
N ARG A 10 11.78 -13.28 -2.59
CA ARG A 10 10.74 -12.46 -3.27
C ARG A 10 11.10 -10.98 -3.32
N PHE A 11 11.74 -10.48 -2.26
CA PHE A 11 12.21 -9.11 -2.13
C PHE A 11 13.74 -9.02 -2.13
N ALA A 12 14.26 -7.87 -2.55
CA ALA A 12 15.67 -7.51 -2.34
C ALA A 12 15.99 -7.46 -0.84
N VAL A 13 17.22 -7.81 -0.46
CA VAL A 13 17.64 -7.98 0.95
C VAL A 13 17.22 -6.82 1.87
N PRO A 14 17.40 -5.53 1.51
CA PRO A 14 16.99 -4.43 2.40
C PRO A 14 15.47 -4.36 2.62
N VAL A 15 14.69 -4.70 1.59
CA VAL A 15 13.23 -4.70 1.64
C VAL A 15 12.71 -5.88 2.46
N ASP A 16 13.24 -7.08 2.20
CA ASP A 16 12.93 -8.30 2.98
C ASP A 16 13.25 -8.09 4.47
N ALA A 17 14.42 -7.50 4.79
CA ALA A 17 14.82 -7.23 6.17
C ALA A 17 13.87 -6.25 6.88
N ALA A 18 13.45 -5.16 6.20
CA ALA A 18 12.50 -4.20 6.77
C ALA A 18 11.12 -4.84 7.02
N LEU A 19 10.63 -5.65 6.08
CA LEU A 19 9.36 -6.38 6.22
C LEU A 19 9.42 -7.38 7.38
N ARG A 20 10.50 -8.18 7.48
CA ARG A 20 10.69 -9.12 8.59
C ARG A 20 10.79 -8.42 9.93
N ALA A 21 11.49 -7.29 10.00
CA ALA A 21 11.55 -6.47 11.22
C ALA A 21 10.17 -5.94 11.64
N ALA A 22 9.26 -5.73 10.69
CA ALA A 22 7.86 -5.38 10.94
C ALA A 22 6.96 -6.59 11.28
N GLY A 23 7.50 -7.81 11.31
CA GLY A 23 6.77 -9.04 11.63
C GLY A 23 6.20 -9.79 10.41
N TRP A 24 6.52 -9.38 9.18
CA TRP A 24 6.14 -10.15 7.99
C TRP A 24 7.01 -11.40 7.84
N GLN A 25 6.40 -12.47 7.34
CA GLN A 25 7.09 -13.69 6.93
C GLN A 25 6.45 -14.24 5.66
N PRO A 26 7.22 -14.89 4.76
CA PRO A 26 6.66 -15.52 3.57
C PRO A 26 5.51 -16.48 3.93
N GLY A 27 4.38 -16.36 3.23
CA GLY A 27 3.17 -17.15 3.49
C GLY A 27 2.28 -16.61 4.61
N ARG A 28 2.58 -15.43 5.18
CA ARG A 28 1.64 -14.72 6.05
C ARG A 28 0.33 -14.46 5.30
N TRP A 29 -0.78 -14.82 5.93
CA TRP A 29 -2.12 -14.60 5.37
C TRP A 29 -3.17 -14.50 6.48
N ASP A 30 -3.59 -13.28 6.82
CA ASP A 30 -4.63 -13.00 7.80
C ASP A 30 -5.93 -12.56 7.11
N ILE A 31 -6.61 -13.54 6.51
CA ILE A 31 -7.86 -13.28 5.79
C ILE A 31 -8.97 -12.78 6.70
N LYS A 32 -8.98 -13.21 7.98
CA LYS A 32 -10.01 -12.80 8.94
C LYS A 32 -9.92 -11.31 9.22
N GLN A 33 -8.72 -10.80 9.45
CA GLN A 33 -8.52 -9.36 9.64
C GLN A 33 -8.87 -8.57 8.36
N ALA A 34 -8.50 -9.09 7.20
CA ALA A 34 -8.84 -8.46 5.92
C ALA A 34 -10.37 -8.38 5.69
N GLU A 35 -11.13 -9.43 6.05
CA GLU A 35 -12.59 -9.44 5.99
C GLU A 35 -13.21 -8.42 6.96
N ILE A 36 -12.69 -8.31 8.19
CA ILE A 36 -13.14 -7.30 9.16
C ILE A 36 -12.97 -5.88 8.59
N TRP A 37 -11.83 -5.58 7.97
CA TRP A 37 -11.63 -4.29 7.32
C TRP A 37 -12.54 -4.09 6.11
N ALA A 38 -12.72 -5.13 5.29
CA ALA A 38 -13.62 -5.09 4.14
C ALA A 38 -15.05 -4.71 4.56
N ASP A 39 -15.57 -5.34 5.60
CA ASP A 39 -16.91 -5.06 6.13
C ASP A 39 -16.98 -3.66 6.74
N THR A 40 -15.98 -3.27 7.53
CA THR A 40 -15.89 -1.91 8.12
C THR A 40 -15.94 -0.82 7.04
N LEU A 41 -15.21 -1.01 5.93
CA LEU A 41 -15.20 -0.05 4.82
C LEU A 41 -16.53 -0.03 4.05
N ARG A 42 -17.15 -1.20 3.82
CA ARG A 42 -18.44 -1.31 3.11
C ARG A 42 -19.62 -0.72 3.88
N ASP A 43 -19.56 -0.85 5.20
CA ASP A 43 -20.56 -0.31 6.14
C ASP A 43 -20.40 1.21 6.34
N HIS A 44 -19.21 1.75 6.06
CA HIS A 44 -18.99 3.19 6.12
C HIS A 44 -19.62 3.92 4.93
N THR A 45 -20.48 4.89 5.26
CA THR A 45 -20.98 5.88 4.31
C THR A 45 -20.64 7.27 4.86
N SER A 46 -19.94 8.09 4.07
CA SER A 46 -19.63 9.47 4.45
C SER A 46 -20.92 10.31 4.58
N PRO A 47 -20.90 11.45 5.29
CA PRO A 47 -22.07 12.34 5.39
C PRO A 47 -22.65 12.79 4.05
N ALA A 48 -21.82 12.85 3.00
CA ALA A 48 -22.24 13.20 1.64
C ALA A 48 -22.67 11.99 0.78
N GLY A 49 -22.77 10.79 1.37
CA GLY A 49 -23.24 9.59 0.70
C GLY A 49 -22.16 8.80 -0.07
N HIS A 50 -20.89 9.23 -0.05
CA HIS A 50 -19.80 8.46 -0.65
C HIS A 50 -19.51 7.18 0.13
N ARG A 51 -19.25 6.09 -0.59
CA ARG A 51 -18.96 4.75 -0.06
C ARG A 51 -17.66 4.24 -0.64
N HIS A 52 -16.98 3.35 0.09
CA HIS A 52 -15.82 2.63 -0.42
C HIS A 52 -16.23 1.49 -1.35
N THR A 53 -15.36 1.19 -2.31
CA THR A 53 -15.41 -0.06 -3.08
C THR A 53 -14.30 -0.99 -2.57
N VAL A 54 -14.61 -2.28 -2.44
CA VAL A 54 -13.67 -3.29 -1.93
C VAL A 54 -13.68 -4.47 -2.87
N PHE A 55 -12.51 -4.81 -3.40
CA PHE A 55 -12.28 -5.82 -4.44
C PHE A 55 -11.12 -6.76 -4.06
N PRO A 56 -10.95 -7.91 -4.74
CA PRO A 56 -9.98 -8.94 -4.34
C PRO A 56 -8.56 -8.43 -4.14
N ALA A 57 -8.01 -7.61 -5.04
CA ALA A 57 -6.64 -7.11 -4.93
C ALA A 57 -6.37 -6.36 -3.60
N ALA A 58 -7.35 -5.60 -3.10
CA ALA A 58 -7.23 -4.92 -1.81
C ALA A 58 -7.25 -5.92 -0.64
N VAL A 59 -8.19 -6.87 -0.66
CA VAL A 59 -8.32 -7.90 0.39
C VAL A 59 -7.08 -8.79 0.46
N GLU A 60 -6.53 -9.17 -0.69
CA GLU A 60 -5.31 -9.98 -0.79
C GLU A 60 -4.09 -9.22 -0.23
N ALA A 61 -3.95 -7.94 -0.60
CA ALA A 61 -2.91 -7.07 -0.07
C ALA A 61 -3.01 -6.93 1.47
N TRP A 62 -4.21 -6.75 2.00
CA TRP A 62 -4.43 -6.67 3.45
C TRP A 62 -4.18 -8.00 4.16
N ALA A 63 -4.60 -9.12 3.58
CA ALA A 63 -4.39 -10.43 4.17
C ALA A 63 -2.89 -10.73 4.30
N GLU A 64 -2.08 -10.37 3.30
CA GLU A 64 -0.64 -10.61 3.36
C GLU A 64 0.12 -9.55 4.19
N PHE A 65 -0.18 -8.26 4.00
CA PHE A 65 0.65 -7.16 4.54
C PHE A 65 -0.05 -6.27 5.56
N GLY A 66 -1.35 -6.41 5.76
CA GLY A 66 -2.12 -5.58 6.68
C GLY A 66 -1.67 -5.71 8.13
N GLY A 67 -1.69 -4.60 8.86
CA GLY A 67 -1.26 -4.45 10.26
C GLY A 67 0.24 -4.23 10.44
N LEU A 68 1.04 -4.35 9.37
CA LEU A 68 2.48 -4.12 9.44
C LEU A 68 2.79 -2.63 9.62
N HIS A 69 3.65 -2.35 10.60
CA HIS A 69 4.29 -1.05 10.82
C HIS A 69 5.73 -1.14 10.35
N ILE A 70 6.00 -0.70 9.13
CA ILE A 70 7.30 -0.86 8.49
C ILE A 70 8.11 0.41 8.72
N ARG A 71 9.33 0.25 9.26
CA ARG A 71 10.26 1.35 9.53
C ARG A 71 11.55 1.12 8.75
N PRO A 72 11.68 1.68 7.54
CA PRO A 72 12.94 1.62 6.81
C PRO A 72 14.06 2.28 7.63
N THR A 73 15.25 1.69 7.62
CA THR A 73 16.40 2.17 8.41
C THR A 73 17.54 2.74 7.55
N GLY A 74 17.47 2.54 6.22
CA GLY A 74 18.46 3.05 5.28
C GLY A 74 18.20 4.50 4.88
N PRO A 75 19.21 5.22 4.33
CA PRO A 75 19.08 6.61 3.90
C PRO A 75 18.17 6.80 2.67
N GLY A 76 17.76 5.72 2.01
CA GLY A 76 17.09 5.73 0.72
C GLY A 76 18.06 5.87 -0.46
N ARG A 77 17.58 5.52 -1.66
CA ARG A 77 18.36 5.61 -2.90
C ARG A 77 18.31 7.00 -3.53
N GLN A 78 17.16 7.68 -3.42
CA GLN A 78 16.91 8.98 -4.03
C GLN A 78 16.27 9.96 -3.04
N ILE A 79 15.35 9.46 -2.21
CA ILE A 79 14.67 10.22 -1.15
C ILE A 79 14.73 9.44 0.16
N ALA A 80 14.67 10.14 1.29
CA ALA A 80 14.59 9.49 2.59
C ALA A 80 13.28 8.69 2.70
N PRO A 81 13.32 7.37 2.95
CA PRO A 81 12.12 6.58 3.16
C PRO A 81 11.42 7.01 4.45
N THR A 82 10.11 6.87 4.52
CA THR A 82 9.33 7.16 5.71
C THR A 82 8.68 5.90 6.29
N PRO A 83 8.29 5.89 7.58
CA PRO A 83 7.54 4.79 8.16
C PRO A 83 6.20 4.57 7.44
N LEU A 84 5.82 3.30 7.26
CA LEU A 84 4.57 2.88 6.64
C LEU A 84 3.70 2.18 7.66
N HIS A 85 2.39 2.38 7.58
CA HIS A 85 1.41 1.54 8.27
C HIS A 85 0.38 1.02 7.26
N ILE A 86 0.36 -0.30 7.05
CA ILE A 86 -0.62 -0.94 6.17
C ILE A 86 -1.90 -1.20 6.96
N ASP A 87 -2.71 -0.16 7.12
CA ASP A 87 -4.05 -0.23 7.73
C ASP A 87 -5.02 0.57 6.86
N PRO A 88 -5.97 -0.07 6.18
CA PRO A 88 -6.88 0.62 5.27
C PRO A 88 -7.81 1.61 6.00
N LEU A 89 -7.95 1.54 7.32
CA LEU A 89 -8.79 2.44 8.09
C LEU A 89 -8.23 3.87 8.18
N HIS A 90 -6.96 4.10 7.85
CA HIS A 90 -6.45 5.46 7.61
C HIS A 90 -7.24 6.20 6.52
N GLY A 91 -7.79 5.46 5.55
CA GLY A 91 -8.61 6.00 4.47
C GLY A 91 -10.11 5.99 4.74
N LEU A 92 -10.58 5.58 5.93
CA LEU A 92 -12.00 5.35 6.22
C LEU A 92 -12.87 6.56 5.84
N HIS A 93 -12.42 7.76 6.14
CA HIS A 93 -13.17 9.00 5.87
C HIS A 93 -12.83 9.67 4.53
N LEU A 94 -12.04 9.01 3.68
CA LEU A 94 -11.56 9.53 2.40
C LEU A 94 -12.25 8.89 1.18
N ALA A 95 -13.44 8.32 1.37
CA ALA A 95 -14.23 7.68 0.30
C ALA A 95 -14.46 8.61 -0.91
N ARG A 96 -14.66 9.92 -0.69
CA ARG A 96 -14.76 10.89 -1.78
C ARG A 96 -13.45 11.02 -2.55
N THR A 97 -12.34 11.26 -1.85
CA THR A 97 -11.02 11.45 -2.45
C THR A 97 -10.61 10.24 -3.28
N LEU A 98 -10.79 9.03 -2.74
CA LEU A 98 -10.49 7.78 -3.43
C LEU A 98 -11.40 7.57 -4.64
N GLY A 99 -12.69 7.90 -4.52
CA GLY A 99 -13.62 7.87 -5.65
C GLY A 99 -13.29 8.88 -6.76
N ASP A 100 -12.80 10.06 -6.40
CA ASP A 100 -12.36 11.08 -7.35
C ASP A 100 -11.08 10.67 -8.07
N LEU A 101 -10.10 10.10 -7.36
CA LEU A 101 -8.91 9.49 -7.97
C LEU A 101 -9.28 8.33 -8.90
N GLY A 102 -10.14 7.41 -8.44
CA GLY A 102 -10.58 6.28 -9.25
C GLY A 102 -11.24 6.72 -10.57
N ARG A 103 -12.08 7.76 -10.52
CA ARG A 103 -12.68 8.34 -11.73
C ARG A 103 -11.63 8.92 -12.67
N ALA A 104 -10.59 9.59 -12.15
CA ALA A 104 -9.51 10.13 -12.96
C ALA A 104 -8.64 9.04 -13.61
N LEU A 105 -8.53 7.87 -12.96
CA LEU A 105 -7.74 6.72 -13.41
C LEU A 105 -8.55 5.68 -14.20
N ASP A 106 -9.86 5.91 -14.38
CA ASP A 106 -10.81 4.96 -14.98
C ASP A 106 -10.77 3.58 -14.30
N THR A 107 -10.74 3.56 -12.97
CA THR A 107 -10.73 2.33 -12.16
C THR A 107 -11.37 2.56 -10.78
N GLU A 108 -11.57 1.48 -10.03
CA GLU A 108 -11.98 1.53 -8.63
C GLU A 108 -10.74 1.55 -7.72
N VAL A 109 -10.75 2.38 -6.68
CA VAL A 109 -9.62 2.55 -5.76
C VAL A 109 -10.08 2.35 -4.32
N CYS A 110 -9.27 1.61 -3.56
CA CYS A 110 -9.50 1.21 -2.17
C CYS A 110 -8.33 1.70 -1.29
N PRO A 111 -8.54 2.08 -0.02
CA PRO A 111 -7.43 2.46 0.84
C PRO A 111 -6.55 1.24 1.16
N LEU A 112 -5.23 1.45 1.28
CA LEU A 112 -4.26 0.42 1.60
C LEU A 112 -3.57 0.66 2.95
N GLY A 113 -3.27 1.91 3.26
CA GLY A 113 -2.46 2.28 4.41
C GLY A 113 -2.11 3.76 4.40
N ALA A 114 -1.05 4.13 5.13
CA ALA A 114 -0.52 5.49 5.14
C ALA A 114 0.99 5.53 5.41
N GLU A 115 1.60 6.66 5.08
CA GLU A 115 2.85 7.16 5.65
C GLU A 115 2.50 8.12 6.80
N PRO A 116 2.51 7.69 8.08
CA PRO A 116 1.98 8.51 9.18
C PRO A 116 2.70 9.85 9.37
N ASP A 117 3.99 9.90 9.05
CA ASP A 117 4.83 11.10 9.25
C ASP A 117 4.57 12.18 8.19
N THR A 118 4.24 11.79 6.96
CA THR A 118 3.93 12.71 5.85
C THR A 118 2.42 12.92 5.68
N GLN A 119 1.61 12.12 6.38
CA GLN A 119 0.16 12.02 6.20
C GLN A 119 -0.26 11.61 4.79
N ALA A 120 0.64 10.99 4.00
CA ALA A 120 0.28 10.45 2.70
C ALA A 120 -0.58 9.20 2.88
N LEU A 121 -1.70 9.14 2.15
CA LEU A 121 -2.54 7.96 2.08
C LEU A 121 -2.00 7.01 1.00
N LEU A 122 -1.88 5.74 1.33
CA LEU A 122 -1.60 4.68 0.35
C LEU A 122 -2.93 4.09 -0.13
N ALA A 123 -3.06 3.89 -1.43
CA ALA A 123 -4.25 3.33 -2.06
C ALA A 123 -3.87 2.25 -3.10
N ILE A 124 -4.78 1.32 -3.34
CA ILE A 124 -4.63 0.25 -4.33
C ILE A 124 -5.86 0.24 -5.22
N ASP A 125 -5.72 -0.08 -6.51
CA ASP A 125 -6.85 -0.23 -7.42
C ASP A 125 -7.25 -1.69 -7.71
N ALA A 126 -8.33 -1.85 -8.46
CA ALA A 126 -8.86 -3.16 -8.83
C ALA A 126 -7.89 -4.05 -9.64
N GLN A 127 -6.85 -3.48 -10.23
CA GLN A 127 -5.79 -4.19 -10.95
C GLN A 127 -4.56 -4.47 -10.06
N GLY A 128 -4.55 -4.00 -8.81
CA GLY A 128 -3.45 -4.14 -7.87
C GLY A 128 -2.42 -3.02 -7.93
N ARG A 129 -2.60 -2.02 -8.79
CA ARG A 129 -1.70 -0.86 -8.89
C ARG A 129 -1.79 -0.03 -7.62
N VAL A 130 -0.65 0.48 -7.15
CA VAL A 130 -0.58 1.18 -5.86
C VAL A 130 -0.18 2.65 -6.06
N TYR A 131 -0.77 3.50 -5.24
CA TYR A 131 -0.67 4.94 -5.30
C TYR A 131 -0.41 5.54 -3.91
N ALA A 132 0.22 6.72 -3.89
CA ALA A 132 0.26 7.59 -2.72
C ALA A 132 -0.50 8.89 -3.04
N LEU A 133 -1.19 9.44 -2.06
CA LEU A 133 -1.90 10.72 -2.15
C LEU A 133 -1.53 11.60 -0.96
N ASP A 134 -1.11 12.83 -1.22
CA ASP A 134 -0.82 13.82 -0.18
C ASP A 134 -1.15 15.23 -0.67
N HIS A 135 -0.94 16.23 0.18
CA HIS A 135 -1.27 17.63 -0.12
C HIS A 135 -0.54 18.23 -1.34
N THR A 136 0.50 17.56 -1.86
CA THR A 136 1.29 17.97 -3.02
C THR A 136 0.91 17.24 -4.31
N GLY A 137 0.01 16.25 -4.28
CA GLY A 137 -0.51 15.54 -5.45
C GLY A 137 -0.75 14.06 -5.23
N ASP A 138 -0.77 13.31 -6.34
CA ASP A 138 -0.91 11.85 -6.36
C ASP A 138 0.30 11.24 -7.10
N TRP A 139 0.77 10.08 -6.64
CA TRP A 139 1.93 9.38 -7.22
C TRP A 139 1.62 7.91 -7.48
N TYR A 140 2.19 7.39 -8.55
CA TYR A 140 2.22 5.97 -8.86
C TYR A 140 3.43 5.31 -8.20
N LEU A 141 3.17 4.30 -7.35
CA LEU A 141 4.19 3.59 -6.58
C LEU A 141 4.65 2.29 -7.25
N GLY A 142 3.76 1.63 -7.98
CA GLY A 142 4.09 0.40 -8.68
C GLY A 142 2.87 -0.38 -9.21
N PRO A 143 3.12 -1.38 -10.06
CA PRO A 143 2.07 -2.22 -10.66
C PRO A 143 1.42 -3.19 -9.67
N ASP A 144 2.03 -3.45 -8.52
CA ASP A 144 1.54 -4.30 -7.45
C ASP A 144 2.10 -3.84 -6.09
N ILE A 145 1.65 -4.47 -5.00
CA ILE A 145 2.10 -4.15 -3.64
C ILE A 145 3.58 -4.44 -3.41
N ASP A 146 4.17 -5.43 -4.10
CA ASP A 146 5.58 -5.76 -3.92
C ASP A 146 6.46 -4.65 -4.46
N HIS A 147 6.15 -4.17 -5.66
CA HIS A 147 6.83 -3.05 -6.29
C HIS A 147 6.62 -1.76 -5.48
N ALA A 148 5.41 -1.53 -4.95
CA ALA A 148 5.14 -0.36 -4.13
C ALA A 148 5.97 -0.36 -2.83
N LEU A 149 6.01 -1.49 -2.12
CA LEU A 149 6.86 -1.67 -0.94
C LEU A 149 8.34 -1.50 -1.29
N ALA A 150 8.79 -2.04 -2.41
CA ALA A 150 10.16 -1.87 -2.87
C ALA A 150 10.49 -0.39 -3.17
N THR A 151 9.59 0.34 -3.82
CA THR A 151 9.71 1.79 -4.10
C THR A 151 9.84 2.59 -2.81
N LEU A 152 8.89 2.41 -1.88
CA LEU A 152 8.81 3.17 -0.64
C LEU A 152 9.99 2.84 0.29
N ILE A 153 10.24 1.56 0.59
CA ILE A 153 11.28 1.13 1.54
C ILE A 153 12.69 1.44 1.00
N SER A 154 12.89 1.36 -0.31
CA SER A 154 14.19 1.71 -0.92
C SER A 154 14.39 3.21 -1.08
N GLY A 155 13.37 4.04 -0.85
CA GLY A 155 13.44 5.49 -1.03
C GLY A 155 13.65 5.87 -2.50
N ILE A 156 12.90 5.24 -3.40
CA ILE A 156 12.86 5.59 -4.83
C ILE A 156 11.82 6.67 -5.04
N THR A 157 12.13 7.69 -5.83
CA THR A 157 11.19 8.78 -6.12
C THR A 157 10.06 8.25 -7.00
N PRO A 158 8.79 8.29 -6.54
CA PRO A 158 7.68 7.78 -7.32
C PRO A 158 7.30 8.74 -8.45
N GLN A 159 6.65 8.21 -9.48
CA GLN A 159 6.20 9.02 -10.62
C GLN A 159 4.94 9.79 -10.23
N ARG A 160 4.98 11.12 -10.34
CA ARG A 160 3.78 11.95 -10.13
C ARG A 160 2.75 11.68 -11.22
N LEU A 161 1.50 11.49 -10.83
CA LEU A 161 0.37 11.44 -11.75
C LEU A 161 0.07 12.86 -12.25
N THR A 162 -0.15 12.98 -13.55
CA THR A 162 -0.57 14.23 -14.19
C THR A 162 -1.91 14.01 -14.84
N ALA A 163 -2.82 14.99 -14.72
CA ALA A 163 -4.00 15.01 -15.57
C ALA A 163 -3.53 15.05 -17.04
N GLY A 164 -4.05 14.12 -17.85
CA GLY A 164 -3.86 14.12 -19.30
C GLY A 164 -4.63 15.25 -19.98
#